data_AF-A0A7C1NYP5-F1
#
_entry.id   AF-A0A7C1NYP5-F1
#
_cell.length_a   1.000
_cell.length_b   1.000
_cell.length_c   1.000
_cell.angle_alpha   90.00
_cell.angle_beta   90.00
_cell.angle_gamma   90.00
#
_symmetry.space_group_name_H-M   'P 1'
#
loop_
_entity.id
_entity.type
_entity.pdbx_description
1 polymer ?
#
loop_
_entity_poly.entity_id
_entity_poly.type
_entity_poly.pdbx_seq_one_letter_code
_entity_poly.pdbx_strand_id
1 'polypeptide(L)'
;YVADKESATYSRDALADLLADMVRARKGEVDVFAHSMGGWLTVEALRQLRLQGKGDVLDRLRVIMAAPDIDEDVFTAQLDVIGRMRIPITILVSPDDRALQVSSILGAGTQRVGSLDARNLEVAEAAKRYGVTIIDISSLESVDATNHNRFFDVKQLAATLGTPTSSATLGDAGAFVLDAAAQTVSSPFSLAARVLRQQ
;
A
#
# COMPACT_ATOMS: atom_id res chain seq x y z
N TYR A 1 20.72 0.74 5.22
CA TYR A 1 19.60 1.65 4.98
C TYR A 1 19.85 2.69 3.90
N VAL A 2 20.70 3.72 4.12
CA VAL A 2 20.92 4.77 3.11
C VAL A 2 21.47 4.23 1.79
N ALA A 3 22.48 3.34 1.85
CA ALA A 3 23.01 2.66 0.66
C ALA A 3 21.98 1.77 -0.05
N ASP A 4 21.06 1.14 0.69
CA ASP A 4 19.99 0.32 0.13
C ASP A 4 18.95 1.21 -0.58
N LYS A 5 18.67 2.40 -0.05
CA LYS A 5 17.80 3.40 -0.67
C LYS A 5 18.41 3.98 -1.94
N GLU A 6 19.70 4.26 -1.96
CA GLU A 6 20.42 4.68 -3.17
C GLU A 6 20.40 3.59 -4.25
N SER A 7 20.68 2.34 -3.86
CA SER A 7 20.65 1.19 -4.77
C SER A 7 19.25 0.89 -5.31
N ALA A 8 18.22 1.02 -4.46
CA ALA A 8 16.83 0.93 -4.89
C ALA A 8 16.52 2.04 -5.89
N THR A 9 16.86 3.29 -5.58
CA THR A 9 16.61 4.46 -6.44
C THR A 9 17.32 4.34 -7.79
N TYR A 10 18.52 3.77 -7.83
CA TYR A 10 19.23 3.45 -9.08
C TYR A 10 18.41 2.55 -10.02
N SER A 11 17.61 1.63 -9.46
CA SER A 11 16.81 0.67 -10.23
C SER A 11 15.46 1.22 -10.70
N ARG A 12 15.13 2.48 -10.39
CA ARG A 12 13.82 3.10 -10.69
C ARG A 12 13.45 3.01 -12.16
N ASP A 13 14.34 3.48 -13.03
CA ASP A 13 14.03 3.60 -14.45
C ASP A 13 13.91 2.21 -15.08
N ALA A 14 14.75 1.25 -14.66
CA ALA A 14 14.67 -0.14 -15.09
C ALA A 14 13.35 -0.81 -14.66
N LEU A 15 12.86 -0.56 -13.45
CA LEU A 15 11.56 -1.06 -13.02
C LEU A 15 10.41 -0.43 -13.82
N ALA A 16 10.47 0.88 -14.08
CA ALA A 16 9.46 1.56 -14.89
C ALA A 16 9.37 0.97 -16.31
N ASP A 17 10.51 0.70 -16.95
CA ASP A 17 10.55 0.08 -18.27
C ASP A 17 10.04 -1.36 -18.25
N LEU A 18 10.42 -2.15 -17.24
CA LEU A 18 9.90 -3.50 -17.06
C LEU A 18 8.36 -3.51 -16.94
N LEU A 19 7.79 -2.62 -16.14
CA LEU A 19 6.33 -2.51 -15.98
C LEU A 19 5.65 -2.15 -17.30
N ALA A 20 6.22 -1.21 -18.06
CA ALA A 20 5.71 -0.85 -19.38
C ALA A 20 5.74 -2.03 -20.35
N ASP A 21 6.83 -2.81 -20.34
CA ASP A 21 6.98 -3.98 -21.21
C ASP A 21 6.02 -5.12 -20.82
N MET A 22 5.82 -5.36 -19.53
CA MET A 22 4.83 -6.34 -19.05
C MET A 22 3.41 -5.97 -19.48
N VAL A 23 3.05 -4.69 -19.38
CA VAL A 23 1.74 -4.18 -19.80
C VAL A 23 1.58 -4.29 -21.32
N ARG A 24 2.62 -4.05 -22.11
CA ARG A 24 2.59 -4.23 -23.58
C ARG A 24 2.47 -5.69 -24.00
N ALA A 25 3.16 -6.59 -23.30
CA ALA A 25 3.21 -8.01 -23.64
C ALA A 25 1.92 -8.78 -23.30
N ARG A 26 1.10 -8.28 -22.37
CA ARG A 26 -0.13 -8.95 -21.93
C ARG A 26 -1.38 -8.18 -22.35
N LYS A 27 -2.48 -8.90 -22.58
CA LYS A 27 -3.83 -8.30 -22.64
C LYS A 27 -4.44 -8.42 -21.24
N GLY A 28 -4.50 -7.31 -20.50
CA GLY A 28 -5.06 -7.30 -19.13
C GLY A 28 -4.26 -6.45 -18.15
N GLU A 29 -4.59 -6.58 -16.87
CA GLU A 29 -3.94 -5.86 -15.78
C GLU A 29 -2.66 -6.59 -15.33
N VAL A 30 -1.70 -5.83 -14.80
CA VAL A 30 -0.46 -6.36 -14.24
C VAL A 30 -0.46 -6.08 -12.74
N ASP A 31 -0.36 -7.15 -11.95
CA ASP A 31 -0.27 -7.07 -10.50
C ASP A 31 1.17 -6.79 -10.07
N VAL A 32 1.35 -5.78 -9.23
CA VAL A 32 2.62 -5.41 -8.61
C VAL A 32 2.47 -5.55 -7.11
N PHE A 33 3.19 -6.51 -6.53
CA PHE A 33 3.28 -6.67 -5.08
C PHE A 33 4.65 -6.23 -4.61
N ALA A 34 4.68 -5.29 -3.66
CA ALA A 34 5.90 -4.70 -3.15
C ALA A 34 5.92 -4.74 -1.63
N HIS A 35 7.07 -5.06 -1.03
CA HIS A 35 7.22 -5.14 0.43
C HIS A 35 8.32 -4.20 0.90
N SER A 36 8.10 -3.51 2.02
CA SER A 36 9.12 -2.69 2.67
C SER A 36 9.72 -1.65 1.73
N MET A 37 11.04 -1.65 1.54
CA MET A 37 11.77 -0.81 0.57
C MET A 37 11.40 -1.07 -0.90
N GLY A 38 10.83 -2.23 -1.23
CA GLY A 38 10.24 -2.46 -2.55
C GLY A 38 9.07 -1.51 -2.83
N GLY A 39 8.35 -1.08 -1.79
CA GLY A 39 7.31 -0.06 -1.89
C GLY A 39 7.88 1.28 -2.34
N TRP A 40 8.98 1.72 -1.73
CA TRP A 40 9.71 2.94 -2.15
C TRP A 40 10.05 2.91 -3.64
N LEU A 41 10.69 1.83 -4.08
CA LEU A 41 11.09 1.66 -5.47
C LEU A 41 9.88 1.64 -6.42
N THR A 42 8.81 0.97 -6.01
CA THR A 42 7.58 0.89 -6.81
C THR A 42 6.97 2.27 -7.01
N VAL A 43 6.83 3.07 -5.95
CA VAL A 43 6.26 4.43 -6.06
C VAL A 43 7.14 5.34 -6.91
N GLU A 44 8.46 5.25 -6.78
CA GLU A 44 9.39 5.97 -7.66
C GLU A 44 9.23 5.57 -9.13
N ALA A 45 9.03 4.29 -9.43
CA ALA A 45 8.77 3.82 -10.80
C ALA A 45 7.43 4.32 -11.35
N LEU A 46 6.36 4.34 -10.53
CA LEU A 46 5.05 4.91 -10.92
C LEU A 46 5.17 6.41 -11.21
N ARG A 47 5.90 7.14 -10.36
CA ARG A 47 6.20 8.56 -10.57
C ARG A 47 6.94 8.79 -11.89
N GLN A 48 7.93 7.95 -12.18
CA GLN A 48 8.69 8.02 -13.43
C GLN A 48 7.81 7.74 -14.66
N LEU A 49 6.93 6.72 -14.61
CA LEU A 49 5.97 6.43 -15.68
C LEU A 49 5.04 7.62 -15.94
N ARG A 50 4.56 8.28 -14.88
CA ARG A 50 3.72 9.47 -15.01
C ARG A 50 4.46 10.62 -15.69
N LEU A 51 5.69 10.90 -15.28
CA LEU A 51 6.52 11.96 -15.87
C LEU A 51 6.85 11.69 -17.35
N GLN A 52 6.92 10.42 -17.75
CA GLN A 52 7.10 10.00 -19.14
C GLN A 52 5.79 10.02 -19.96
N GLY A 53 4.66 10.42 -19.38
CA GLY A 53 3.35 10.43 -20.04
C GLY A 53 2.74 9.05 -20.27
N LYS A 54 3.22 7.99 -19.60
CA LYS A 54 2.75 6.60 -19.75
C LYS A 54 1.49 6.32 -18.92
N GLY A 55 0.46 7.16 -19.08
CA GLY A 55 -0.82 7.02 -18.36
C GLY A 55 -1.54 5.71 -18.70
N ASP A 56 -1.45 5.26 -19.94
CA ASP A 56 -1.98 3.98 -20.42
C ASP A 56 -1.37 2.76 -19.70
N VAL A 57 -0.10 2.87 -19.33
CA VAL A 57 0.58 1.85 -18.51
C VAL A 57 0.03 1.89 -17.09
N LEU A 58 0.02 3.08 -16.46
CA LEU A 58 -0.46 3.26 -15.07
C LEU A 58 -1.88 2.76 -14.89
N ASP A 59 -2.76 3.00 -15.86
CA ASP A 59 -4.15 2.57 -15.80
C ASP A 59 -4.30 1.05 -15.70
N ARG A 60 -3.29 0.28 -16.13
CA ARG A 60 -3.32 -1.19 -16.15
C ARG A 60 -2.53 -1.83 -15.01
N LEU A 61 -1.96 -1.03 -14.11
CA LEU A 61 -1.22 -1.53 -12.96
C LEU A 61 -2.13 -1.63 -11.73
N ARG A 62 -2.16 -2.81 -11.12
CA ARG A 62 -2.77 -3.04 -9.79
C ARG A 62 -1.65 -3.18 -8.78
N VAL A 63 -1.50 -2.17 -7.91
CA VAL A 63 -0.36 -2.08 -6.99
C VAL A 63 -0.81 -2.36 -5.57
N ILE A 64 -0.13 -3.30 -4.92
CA ILE A 64 -0.31 -3.65 -3.51
C ILE A 64 1.05 -3.52 -2.82
N MET A 65 1.12 -2.70 -1.77
CA MET A 65 2.33 -2.51 -0.98
C MET A 65 2.10 -3.00 0.45
N ALA A 66 3.03 -3.79 0.96
CA ALA A 66 3.02 -4.36 2.28
C ALA A 66 4.09 -3.68 3.16
N ALA A 67 3.66 -3.06 4.27
CA ALA A 67 4.52 -2.34 5.20
C ALA A 67 5.56 -1.44 4.50
N PRO A 68 5.15 -0.58 3.54
CA PRO A 68 6.09 0.18 2.73
C PRO A 68 6.94 1.11 3.59
N ASP A 69 8.24 1.03 3.37
CA ASP A 69 9.20 1.85 4.07
C ASP A 69 9.42 3.17 3.31
N ILE A 70 8.43 4.06 3.39
CA ILE A 70 8.43 5.39 2.76
C ILE A 70 8.06 6.43 3.82
N ASP A 71 8.72 7.57 3.77
CA ASP A 71 8.36 8.74 4.57
C ASP A 71 7.00 9.29 4.11
N GLU A 72 6.09 9.63 5.02
CA GLU A 72 4.73 10.05 4.66
C GLU A 72 4.67 11.33 3.80
N ASP A 73 5.55 12.31 4.07
CA ASP A 73 5.61 13.56 3.32
C ASP A 73 6.18 13.30 1.92
N VAL A 74 7.20 12.45 1.84
CA VAL A 74 7.76 12.04 0.55
C VAL A 74 6.72 11.26 -0.26
N PHE A 75 5.97 10.36 0.37
CA PHE A 75 4.92 9.61 -0.29
C PHE A 75 3.82 10.54 -0.81
N THR A 76 3.42 11.52 0.00
CA THR A 76 2.44 12.54 -0.39
C THR A 76 2.93 13.33 -1.60
N ALA A 77 4.18 13.80 -1.58
CA ALA A 77 4.78 14.52 -2.71
C ALA A 77 4.90 13.65 -3.98
N GLN A 78 5.15 12.35 -3.83
CA GLN A 78 5.16 11.40 -4.95
C GLN A 78 3.74 11.23 -5.53
N LEU A 79 2.73 11.12 -4.67
CA LEU A 79 1.32 11.01 -5.08
C LEU A 79 0.81 12.28 -5.78
N ASP A 80 1.27 13.46 -5.37
CA ASP A 80 0.96 14.72 -6.06
C ASP A 80 1.44 14.70 -7.53
N VAL A 81 2.58 14.04 -7.80
CA VAL A 81 3.09 13.85 -9.16
C VAL A 81 2.36 12.72 -9.88
N ILE A 82 2.19 11.55 -9.25
CA ILE A 82 1.55 10.36 -9.84
C ILE A 82 0.08 10.65 -10.20
N GLY A 83 -0.60 11.47 -9.40
CA GLY A 83 -2.03 11.73 -9.47
C GLY A 83 -2.87 10.49 -9.13
N ARG A 84 -4.18 10.61 -9.26
CA ARG A 84 -5.09 9.48 -9.03
C ARG A 84 -4.90 8.42 -10.12
N MET A 85 -4.72 7.17 -9.71
CA MET A 85 -4.68 6.01 -10.61
C MET A 85 -6.10 5.48 -10.87
N ARG A 86 -6.31 4.84 -12.03
CA ARG A 86 -7.57 4.16 -12.36
C ARG A 86 -7.90 3.04 -11.36
N ILE A 87 -6.87 2.31 -10.93
CA ILE A 87 -6.94 1.30 -9.87
C ILE A 87 -6.18 1.88 -8.68
N PRO A 88 -6.84 2.18 -7.55
CA PRO A 88 -6.18 2.68 -6.35
C PRO A 88 -5.01 1.81 -5.89
N ILE A 89 -3.93 2.48 -5.46
CA ILE A 89 -2.80 1.83 -4.79
C ILE A 89 -3.31 1.29 -3.45
N THR A 90 -3.15 -0.02 -3.21
CA THR A 90 -3.47 -0.63 -1.92
C THR A 90 -2.22 -0.67 -1.04
N ILE A 91 -2.35 -0.19 0.18
CA ILE A 91 -1.30 -0.06 1.18
C ILE A 91 -1.73 -0.85 2.40
N LEU A 92 -0.97 -1.88 2.71
CA LEU A 92 -1.22 -2.70 3.89
C LEU A 92 -0.28 -2.24 4.98
N VAL A 93 -0.86 -1.79 6.09
CA VAL A 93 -0.16 -1.12 7.18
C VAL A 93 -0.26 -1.93 8.46
N SER A 94 0.73 -1.72 9.32
CA SER A 94 0.83 -2.36 10.61
C SER A 94 1.41 -1.34 11.59
N PRO A 95 0.58 -0.56 12.33
CA PRO A 95 1.07 0.48 13.23
C PRO A 95 2.03 -0.02 14.32
N ASP A 96 1.99 -1.30 14.66
CA ASP A 96 2.88 -1.98 15.62
C ASP A 96 4.11 -2.66 14.96
N ASP A 97 4.41 -2.34 13.70
CA ASP A 97 5.60 -2.82 12.99
C ASP A 97 6.87 -2.23 13.62
N ARG A 98 7.70 -3.11 14.18
CA ARG A 98 8.92 -2.75 14.90
C ARG A 98 10.09 -2.48 13.96
N ALA A 99 10.10 -3.06 12.76
CA ALA A 99 11.16 -2.78 11.79
C ALA A 99 11.04 -1.35 11.26
N LEU A 100 9.80 -0.89 11.00
CA LEU A 100 9.53 0.48 10.60
C LEU A 100 9.80 1.51 11.71
N GLN A 101 9.61 1.14 12.98
CA GLN A 101 10.02 1.98 14.11
C GLN A 101 11.55 2.21 14.16
N VAL A 102 12.36 1.21 13.77
CA VAL A 102 13.81 1.39 13.65
C VAL A 102 14.14 2.29 12.44
N SER A 103 13.44 2.09 11.32
CA SER A 103 13.61 2.94 10.12
C SER A 103 13.26 4.41 10.39
N SER A 104 12.18 4.70 11.13
CA SER A 104 11.79 6.07 11.47
C SER A 104 12.88 6.77 12.29
N ILE A 105 13.49 6.09 13.27
CA ILE A 105 14.60 6.65 14.08
C ILE A 105 15.79 7.03 13.18
N LEU A 106 16.13 6.18 12.21
CA LEU A 106 17.22 6.46 11.26
C LEU A 106 16.85 7.56 10.25
N GLY A 107 15.56 7.70 9.94
CA GLY A 107 14.98 8.74 9.07
C GLY A 107 14.68 10.06 9.77
N ALA A 108 15.29 10.34 10.92
CA ALA A 108 15.08 11.54 11.73
C ALA A 108 13.69 11.67 12.40
N GLY A 109 13.05 10.53 12.70
CA GLY A 109 11.82 10.46 13.49
C GLY A 109 10.53 10.65 12.71
N THR A 110 10.58 10.56 11.37
CA THR A 110 9.40 10.78 10.53
C THR A 110 8.48 9.56 10.47
N GLN A 111 7.19 9.82 10.30
CA GLN A 111 6.18 8.77 10.20
C GLN A 111 6.33 8.01 8.87
N ARG A 112 6.29 6.68 8.96
CA ARG A 112 6.41 5.78 7.81
C ARG A 112 5.04 5.36 7.31
N VAL A 113 4.87 5.30 5.99
CA VAL A 113 3.60 4.89 5.36
C VAL A 113 3.13 3.52 5.86
N GLY A 114 4.04 2.55 6.02
CA GLY A 114 3.71 1.22 6.53
C GLY A 114 3.25 1.19 7.99
N SER A 115 3.42 2.28 8.75
CA SER A 115 3.01 2.41 10.15
C SER A 115 1.85 3.39 10.36
N LEU A 116 1.17 3.84 9.28
CA LEU A 116 0.01 4.72 9.39
C LEU A 116 -1.14 4.05 10.15
N ASP A 117 -1.80 4.81 11.02
CA ASP A 117 -3.00 4.35 11.71
C ASP A 117 -4.25 4.56 10.84
N ALA A 118 -4.80 3.46 10.31
CA ALA A 118 -6.01 3.49 9.49
C ALA A 118 -7.26 3.98 10.24
N ARG A 119 -7.21 4.03 11.59
CA ARG A 119 -8.30 4.56 12.44
C ARG A 119 -8.24 6.09 12.59
N ASN A 120 -7.12 6.72 12.21
CA ASN A 120 -6.99 8.17 12.24
C ASN A 120 -7.82 8.80 11.10
N LEU A 121 -8.66 9.78 11.45
CA LEU A 121 -9.54 10.46 10.51
C LEU A 121 -8.77 11.22 9.41
N GLU A 122 -7.64 11.84 9.75
CA GLU A 122 -6.81 12.58 8.79
C GLU A 122 -6.21 11.62 7.75
N VAL A 123 -5.75 10.45 8.19
CA VAL A 123 -5.26 9.38 7.31
C VAL A 123 -6.38 8.89 6.40
N ALA A 124 -7.59 8.68 6.93
CA ALA A 124 -8.73 8.23 6.14
C ALA A 124 -9.17 9.26 5.07
N GLU A 125 -9.18 10.55 5.42
CA GLU A 125 -9.51 11.62 4.48
C GLU A 125 -8.41 11.85 3.45
N ALA A 126 -7.14 11.74 3.83
CA ALA A 126 -6.01 11.76 2.91
C ALA A 126 -6.08 10.57 1.92
N ALA A 127 -6.37 9.36 2.41
CA ALA A 127 -6.51 8.17 1.57
C ALA A 127 -7.58 8.37 0.48
N LYS A 128 -8.75 8.90 0.84
CA LYS A 128 -9.81 9.26 -0.12
C LYS A 128 -9.36 10.33 -1.10
N ARG A 129 -8.72 11.40 -0.62
CA ARG A 129 -8.25 12.54 -1.42
C ARG A 129 -7.25 12.10 -2.49
N TYR A 130 -6.29 11.28 -2.11
CA TYR A 130 -5.25 10.78 -2.99
C TYR A 130 -5.67 9.57 -3.83
N GLY A 131 -6.79 8.94 -3.51
CA GLY A 131 -7.25 7.78 -4.26
C GLY A 131 -6.44 6.52 -3.95
N VAL A 132 -6.04 6.35 -2.68
CA VAL A 132 -5.33 5.18 -2.19
C VAL A 132 -6.20 4.41 -1.20
N THR A 133 -5.96 3.11 -1.08
CA THR A 133 -6.65 2.20 -0.17
C THR A 133 -5.67 1.80 0.92
N ILE A 134 -5.94 2.13 2.18
CA ILE A 134 -5.12 1.75 3.33
C ILE A 134 -5.85 0.65 4.11
N ILE A 135 -5.17 -0.43 4.44
CA ILE A 135 -5.73 -1.56 5.19
C ILE A 135 -4.81 -1.89 6.35
N ASP A 136 -5.27 -1.66 7.58
CA ASP A 136 -4.59 -2.13 8.79
C ASP A 136 -4.79 -3.64 8.92
N ILE A 137 -3.68 -4.37 8.84
CA ILE A 137 -3.63 -5.83 8.89
C ILE A 137 -3.06 -6.34 10.22
N SER A 138 -3.04 -5.51 11.26
CA SER A 138 -2.32 -5.83 12.49
C SER A 138 -2.89 -7.00 13.29
N SER A 139 -4.13 -7.42 12.96
CA SER A 139 -4.75 -8.61 13.54
C SER A 139 -4.24 -9.92 12.94
N LEU A 140 -3.50 -9.88 11.83
CA LEU A 140 -2.87 -11.06 11.25
C LEU A 140 -1.67 -11.50 12.10
N GLU A 141 -1.48 -12.82 12.20
CA GLU A 141 -0.27 -13.37 12.80
C GLU A 141 0.96 -12.91 12.01
N SER A 142 2.05 -12.65 12.72
CA SER A 142 3.36 -12.39 12.10
C SER A 142 4.18 -13.67 12.10
N VAL A 143 4.94 -13.91 11.03
CA VAL A 143 5.97 -14.97 11.00
C VAL A 143 7.34 -14.49 11.46
N ASP A 144 7.46 -13.21 11.81
CA ASP A 144 8.67 -12.63 12.37
C ASP A 144 8.43 -11.95 13.73
N ALA A 145 9.50 -11.75 14.48
CA ALA A 145 9.47 -11.08 15.78
C ALA A 145 9.26 -9.55 15.68
N THR A 146 9.33 -9.00 14.46
CA THR A 146 9.26 -7.56 14.16
C THR A 146 7.87 -7.09 13.75
N ASN A 147 6.90 -8.00 13.60
CA ASN A 147 5.58 -7.73 13.02
C ASN A 147 5.63 -7.19 11.56
N HIS A 148 6.76 -7.31 10.88
CA HIS A 148 6.99 -6.74 9.55
C HIS A 148 6.53 -7.68 8.42
N ASN A 149 6.43 -8.98 8.74
CA ASN A 149 6.02 -10.03 7.82
C ASN A 149 4.69 -10.66 8.28
N ARG A 150 3.59 -9.95 8.01
CA ARG A 150 2.21 -10.43 8.22
C ARG A 150 1.47 -10.85 6.94
N PHE A 151 2.17 -10.77 5.80
CA PHE A 151 1.62 -10.92 4.44
C PHE A 151 2.00 -12.23 3.75
N PHE A 152 2.63 -13.14 4.49
CA PHE A 152 3.30 -14.34 3.96
C PHE A 152 2.34 -15.30 3.25
N ASP A 153 1.04 -15.26 3.53
CA ASP A 153 0.04 -15.93 2.72
C ASP A 153 -0.70 -14.95 1.79
N VAL A 154 -0.05 -14.64 0.66
CA VAL A 154 -0.63 -13.83 -0.42
C VAL A 154 -1.93 -14.44 -0.95
N LYS A 155 -2.16 -15.76 -0.82
CA LYS A 155 -3.44 -16.38 -1.20
C LYS A 155 -4.52 -16.05 -0.18
N GLN A 156 -4.20 -16.09 1.10
CA GLN A 156 -5.14 -15.69 2.15
C GLN A 156 -5.47 -14.20 2.06
N LEU A 157 -4.47 -13.36 1.79
CA LEU A 157 -4.68 -11.94 1.53
C LEU A 157 -5.53 -11.71 0.27
N ALA A 158 -5.21 -12.35 -0.86
CA ALA A 158 -5.98 -12.23 -2.10
C ALA A 158 -7.43 -12.75 -1.96
N ALA A 159 -7.65 -13.83 -1.20
CA ALA A 159 -8.98 -14.33 -0.87
C ALA A 159 -9.76 -13.36 0.03
N THR A 160 -9.08 -12.78 1.03
CA THR A 160 -9.64 -11.78 1.95
C THR A 160 -10.01 -10.48 1.21
N LEU A 161 -9.19 -10.10 0.23
CA LEU A 161 -9.36 -8.88 -0.57
C LEU A 161 -10.31 -9.06 -1.77
N GLY A 162 -10.48 -10.28 -2.27
CA GLY A 162 -11.27 -10.61 -3.46
C GLY A 162 -12.77 -10.87 -3.20
N THR A 163 -13.21 -10.85 -1.94
CA THR A 163 -14.62 -11.13 -1.58
C THR A 163 -15.38 -9.82 -1.32
N PRO A 164 -16.32 -9.41 -2.18
CA PRO A 164 -17.04 -8.14 -2.02
C PRO A 164 -18.08 -8.28 -0.91
N THR A 165 -17.76 -7.82 0.31
CA THR A 165 -18.76 -7.68 1.38
C THR A 165 -18.81 -6.24 1.90
N SER A 166 -19.88 -5.57 1.49
CA SER A 166 -20.53 -4.38 2.07
C SER A 166 -19.63 -3.23 2.56
N SER A 167 -19.61 -2.17 1.73
CA SER A 167 -19.11 -0.79 1.91
C SER A 167 -17.66 -0.47 1.56
N ALA A 168 -16.82 -1.47 1.28
CA ALA A 168 -15.51 -1.25 0.68
C ALA A 168 -15.10 -2.43 -0.21
N THR A 169 -14.90 -2.16 -1.49
CA THR A 169 -14.39 -3.11 -2.47
C THR A 169 -12.91 -2.88 -2.73
N LEU A 170 -12.19 -3.90 -3.20
CA LEU A 170 -10.84 -3.72 -3.74
C LEU A 170 -10.92 -2.77 -4.94
N GLY A 171 -10.51 -1.52 -4.73
CA GLY A 171 -10.69 -0.44 -5.70
C GLY A 171 -11.40 0.80 -5.15
N ASP A 172 -11.92 0.76 -3.91
CA ASP A 172 -12.40 1.95 -3.22
C ASP A 172 -11.26 2.62 -2.45
N ALA A 173 -11.09 3.92 -2.66
CA ALA A 173 -10.13 4.72 -1.90
C ALA A 173 -10.65 4.99 -0.48
N GLY A 174 -9.78 4.88 0.53
CA GLY A 174 -10.15 5.01 1.93
C GLY A 174 -9.22 4.25 2.87
N ALA A 175 -9.50 4.27 4.17
CA ALA A 175 -8.75 3.55 5.18
C ALA A 175 -9.66 2.54 5.91
N PHE A 176 -9.15 1.33 6.13
CA PHE A 176 -9.90 0.17 6.62
C PHE A 176 -9.09 -0.61 7.65
N VAL A 177 -9.77 -1.33 8.55
CA VAL A 177 -9.14 -2.22 9.54
C VAL A 177 -9.63 -3.63 9.30
N LEU A 178 -8.70 -4.56 9.17
CA LEU A 178 -8.97 -5.99 9.08
C LEU A 178 -9.00 -6.59 10.50
N ASP A 179 -10.08 -7.30 10.81
CA ASP A 179 -10.21 -8.11 12.03
C ASP A 179 -10.22 -9.60 11.65
N ALA A 180 -9.11 -10.30 11.91
CA ALA A 180 -8.97 -11.72 11.65
C ALA A 180 -9.67 -12.60 12.70
N ALA A 181 -9.82 -12.12 13.93
CA ALA A 181 -10.44 -12.88 15.02
C ALA A 181 -11.96 -12.97 14.86
N ALA A 182 -12.59 -11.90 14.37
CA ALA A 182 -14.01 -11.89 14.00
C ALA A 182 -14.35 -12.95 12.92
N GLN A 183 -13.37 -13.46 12.18
CA GLN A 183 -13.53 -14.46 11.11
C GLN A 183 -13.61 -15.91 11.62
N THR A 184 -13.07 -16.21 12.80
CA THR A 184 -13.07 -17.59 13.34
C THR A 184 -14.43 -17.94 13.96
N VAL A 185 -15.21 -16.94 14.35
CA VAL A 185 -16.52 -17.11 15.02
C VAL A 185 -17.70 -16.89 14.06
N SER A 186 -17.50 -16.25 12.89
CA SER A 186 -18.55 -16.04 11.88
C SER A 186 -17.97 -15.78 10.48
N SER A 187 -18.39 -16.55 9.46
CA SER A 187 -18.23 -16.19 8.03
C SER A 187 -19.38 -15.29 7.57
N PRO A 188 -19.24 -14.36 6.58
CA PRO A 188 -18.06 -13.82 5.90
C PRO A 188 -17.64 -12.44 6.46
N PHE A 189 -16.45 -11.96 6.08
CA PHE A 189 -15.77 -10.74 6.54
C PHE A 189 -16.66 -9.50 6.76
N SER A 190 -16.47 -8.82 7.90
CA SER A 190 -16.98 -7.47 8.15
C SER A 190 -15.85 -6.45 8.19
N LEU A 191 -15.75 -5.60 7.16
CA LEU A 191 -14.96 -4.37 7.24
C LEU A 191 -15.75 -3.36 8.07
N ALA A 192 -15.26 -3.02 9.27
CA ALA A 192 -15.94 -2.07 10.13
C ALA A 192 -15.53 -0.63 9.78
N ALA A 193 -16.32 0.05 8.95
CA ALA A 193 -16.18 1.49 8.72
C ALA A 193 -16.82 2.27 9.89
N ARG A 194 -16.01 2.90 10.75
CA ARG A 194 -16.54 3.82 11.77
C ARG A 194 -16.76 5.20 11.15
N VAL A 195 -17.98 5.46 10.66
CA VAL A 195 -18.41 6.80 10.24
C VAL A 195 -18.69 7.62 11.50
N LEU A 196 -17.77 8.53 11.85
CA LEU A 196 -18.03 9.54 12.88
C LEU A 196 -18.91 10.64 12.28
N ARG A 197 -20.23 10.54 12.48
CA ARG A 197 -21.15 11.67 12.25
C ARG A 197 -21.03 12.66 13.41
N GLN A 198 -20.64 13.89 13.10
CA GLN A 198 -20.83 15.02 14.01
C GLN A 198 -22.32 15.42 14.01
N GLN A 199 -22.84 15.66 15.22
CA GLN A 199 -23.98 16.57 15.43
C GLN A 199 -23.47 18.01 15.42
#